data_AF-E1IF86-F1
#
_entry.id   AF-E1IF86-F1
#
_cell.length_a   1.000
_cell.length_b   1.000
_cell.length_c   1.000
_cell.angle_alpha   90.00
_cell.angle_beta   90.00
_cell.angle_gamma   90.00
#
_symmetry.space_group_name_H-M   'P 1'
#
loop_
_entity.id
_entity.type
_entity.pdbx_description
1 polymer ?
#
loop_
_entity_poly.entity_id
_entity_poly.type
_entity_poly.pdbx_seq_one_letter_code
_entity_poly.pdbx_strand_id
1 'polypeptide(L)'
;MGPIATIVQVAPGRLIGLAEDGDMRLIWDNAAIRLPMFDLSHLATLLETWAMEEELPFLRRGYYRLVHSADGQIQLWLNGTGLALSRDDLRSLTAMVMAASDELGQPLCRQPHSPLGLGYRPLTVTPRAGKYVN
;
A
#
# COMPACT_ATOMS: atom_id res chain seq x y z
N MET A 1 -16.44 -4.33 -7.37
CA MET A 1 -14.98 -4.08 -7.32
C MET A 1 -14.35 -4.90 -8.43
N GLY A 2 -13.51 -4.28 -9.28
CA GLY A 2 -12.69 -5.05 -10.24
C GLY A 2 -11.70 -5.98 -9.52
N PRO A 3 -11.06 -6.92 -10.23
CA PRO A 3 -10.08 -7.81 -9.65
C PRO A 3 -8.91 -7.02 -9.04
N ILE A 4 -8.34 -7.56 -7.96
CA ILE A 4 -7.19 -6.98 -7.25
C ILE A 4 -6.05 -7.99 -7.33
N ALA A 5 -4.91 -7.54 -7.85
CA ALA A 5 -3.67 -8.31 -7.80
C ALA A 5 -3.06 -8.17 -6.40
N THR A 6 -3.01 -9.27 -5.66
CA THR A 6 -2.44 -9.29 -4.31
C THR A 6 -0.94 -9.02 -4.37
N ILE A 7 -0.48 -8.08 -3.54
CA ILE A 7 0.94 -7.84 -3.26
C ILE A 7 1.28 -8.63 -1.99
N VAL A 8 0.66 -8.26 -0.87
CA VAL A 8 0.82 -8.95 0.42
C VAL A 8 -0.54 -9.37 0.97
N GLN A 9 -0.63 -10.58 1.53
CA GLN A 9 -1.81 -11.05 2.26
C GLN A 9 -1.40 -11.70 3.58
N VAL A 10 -2.02 -11.29 4.68
CA VAL A 10 -1.74 -11.85 6.02
C VAL A 10 -2.87 -12.75 6.53
N ALA A 11 -4.10 -12.54 6.05
CA ALA A 11 -5.27 -13.36 6.37
C ALA A 11 -6.34 -13.23 5.27
N PRO A 12 -7.36 -14.11 5.23
CA PRO A 12 -8.55 -13.87 4.42
C PRO A 12 -9.17 -12.50 4.75
N GLY A 13 -9.41 -11.68 3.73
CA GLY A 13 -9.93 -10.32 3.92
C GLY A 13 -8.92 -9.28 4.43
N ARG A 14 -7.65 -9.63 4.64
CA ARG A 14 -6.59 -8.70 5.06
C ARG A 14 -5.42 -8.74 4.10
N LEU A 15 -5.41 -7.83 3.13
CA LEU A 15 -4.39 -7.76 2.09
C LEU A 15 -4.14 -6.35 1.58
N ILE A 16 -2.95 -6.14 1.01
CA ILE A 16 -2.63 -4.99 0.16
C ILE A 16 -2.52 -5.52 -1.26
N GLY A 17 -3.17 -4.83 -2.20
CA GLY A 17 -3.13 -5.21 -3.61
C GLY A 17 -3.28 -4.04 -4.55
N LEU A 18 -2.97 -4.27 -5.82
CA LEU A 18 -3.11 -3.32 -6.91
C LEU A 18 -4.41 -3.60 -7.66
N ALA A 19 -5.29 -2.61 -7.76
CA ALA A 19 -6.48 -2.68 -8.57
C ALA A 19 -6.18 -2.35 -10.05
N GLU A 20 -7.08 -2.73 -10.96
CA GLU A 20 -6.91 -2.53 -12.41
C GLU A 20 -6.79 -1.06 -12.84
N ASP A 21 -7.32 -0.14 -12.04
CA ASP A 21 -7.18 1.30 -12.23
C ASP A 21 -5.79 1.83 -11.85
N GLY A 22 -4.90 0.96 -11.36
CA GLY A 22 -3.56 1.31 -10.90
C GLY A 22 -3.52 1.83 -9.47
N ASP A 23 -4.67 1.88 -8.78
CA ASP A 23 -4.71 2.27 -7.39
C ASP A 23 -4.37 1.09 -6.47
N MET A 24 -3.50 1.34 -5.50
CA MET A 24 -3.26 0.39 -4.44
C MET A 24 -4.38 0.47 -3.39
N ARG A 25 -4.80 -0.68 -2.90
CA ARG A 25 -5.90 -0.81 -1.95
C ARG A 25 -5.47 -1.67 -0.78
N LEU A 26 -5.74 -1.17 0.42
CA LEU A 26 -5.81 -1.95 1.65
C LEU A 26 -7.20 -2.56 1.74
N ILE A 27 -7.28 -3.87 1.73
CA ILE A 27 -8.49 -4.61 2.07
C ILE A 27 -8.37 -5.02 3.53
N TRP A 28 -9.35 -4.59 4.32
CA TRP A 28 -9.44 -4.89 5.74
C TRP A 28 -10.85 -5.35 6.07
N ASP A 29 -11.01 -6.66 6.15
CA ASP A 29 -12.28 -7.37 6.30
C ASP A 29 -13.28 -6.94 5.19
N ASN A 30 -14.27 -6.10 5.51
CA ASN A 30 -15.27 -5.61 4.56
C ASN A 30 -14.95 -4.22 3.99
N ALA A 31 -13.83 -3.62 4.39
CA ALA A 31 -13.42 -2.30 3.94
C ALA A 31 -12.36 -2.38 2.84
N ALA A 32 -12.46 -1.48 1.85
CA ALA A 32 -11.45 -1.28 0.83
C ALA A 32 -11.02 0.19 0.85
N ILE A 33 -9.76 0.44 1.17
CA ILE A 33 -9.22 1.77 1.43
C ILE A 33 -8.08 2.03 0.44
N ARG A 34 -8.14 3.16 -0.26
CA ARG A 34 -7.08 3.56 -1.19
C ARG A 34 -5.81 3.94 -0.41
N LEU A 35 -4.67 3.39 -0.84
CA LEU A 35 -3.35 3.71 -0.30
C LEU A 35 -2.52 4.48 -1.34
N PRO A 36 -1.92 5.63 -0.98
CA PRO A 36 -0.96 6.31 -1.85
C PRO A 36 0.36 5.52 -1.92
N MET A 37 0.70 5.02 -3.11
CA MET A 37 1.92 4.22 -3.33
C MET A 37 3.21 4.94 -2.93
N PHE A 38 3.29 6.24 -3.19
CA PHE A 38 4.48 7.05 -2.92
C PHE A 38 4.73 7.29 -1.43
N ASP A 39 3.72 7.10 -0.57
CA ASP A 39 3.83 7.34 0.87
C ASP A 39 3.86 6.04 1.70
N LEU A 40 3.97 4.87 1.06
CA LEU A 40 3.98 3.57 1.74
C LEU A 40 5.09 3.44 2.78
N SER A 41 6.31 3.81 2.41
CA SER A 41 7.48 3.74 3.32
C SER A 41 7.30 4.66 4.52
N HIS A 42 6.74 5.84 4.30
CA HIS A 42 6.42 6.76 5.39
C HIS A 42 5.32 6.20 6.30
N LEU A 43 4.27 5.60 5.72
CA LEU A 43 3.20 4.96 6.49
C LEU A 43 3.77 3.80 7.33
N ALA A 44 4.70 3.00 6.79
CA ALA A 44 5.37 1.93 7.50
C ALA A 44 6.11 2.45 8.75
N THR A 45 6.97 3.45 8.60
CA THR A 45 7.71 4.06 9.73
C THR A 45 6.77 4.60 10.79
N LEU A 46 5.69 5.26 10.36
CA LEU A 46 4.73 5.85 11.29
C LEU A 46 3.98 4.76 12.09
N LEU A 47 3.56 3.68 11.44
CA LEU A 47 2.92 2.54 12.09
C LEU A 47 3.88 1.78 13.02
N GLU A 48 5.15 1.64 12.63
CA GLU A 48 6.20 1.03 13.44
C GLU A 48 6.44 1.83 14.73
N THR A 49 6.54 3.16 14.61
CA THR A 49 6.76 4.02 15.79
C THR A 49 5.58 3.93 16.76
N TRP A 50 4.34 3.89 16.25
CA TRP A 50 3.15 3.67 17.07
C TRP A 50 3.10 2.28 17.71
N ALA A 51 3.60 1.25 17.02
CA ALA A 51 3.68 -0.11 17.55
C ALA A 51 4.71 -0.24 18.69
N MET A 52 5.71 0.66 18.75
CA MET A 52 6.74 0.71 19.78
C MET A 52 6.34 1.48 21.05
N GLU A 53 5.11 2.01 21.12
CA GLU A 53 4.53 2.65 22.32
C GLU A 53 5.31 3.87 22.86
N GLU A 54 6.15 4.52 22.06
CA GLU A 54 6.61 5.86 22.41
C GLU A 54 5.41 6.81 22.31
N GLU A 55 5.17 7.62 23.34
CA GLU A 55 4.09 8.62 23.36
C GLU A 55 4.28 9.60 22.19
N LEU A 56 3.66 9.29 21.06
CA LEU A 56 3.85 10.09 19.86
C LEU A 56 2.90 11.30 19.90
N PRO A 57 3.44 12.52 19.69
CA PRO A 57 2.59 13.67 19.48
C PRO A 57 1.72 13.42 18.24
N PHE A 58 0.50 13.95 18.27
CA PHE A 58 -0.52 13.88 17.23
C PHE A 58 0.08 14.08 15.82
N LEU A 59 0.37 13.00 15.10
CA LEU A 59 1.02 13.05 13.80
C LEU A 59 -0.03 13.04 12.69
N ARG A 60 -0.32 14.24 12.17
CA ARG A 60 -1.14 14.46 10.98
C ARG A 60 -0.22 14.82 9.82
N ARG A 61 -0.11 13.95 8.81
CA ARG A 61 0.59 14.27 7.57
C ARG A 61 -0.30 13.94 6.39
N GLY A 62 -0.85 15.00 5.77
CA GLY A 62 -1.63 14.97 4.53
C GLY A 62 -2.74 13.92 4.48
N TYR A 63 -2.38 12.72 4.04
CA TYR A 63 -3.28 11.61 3.70
C TYR A 63 -3.58 10.63 4.83
N TYR A 64 -2.76 10.61 5.88
CA TYR A 64 -2.88 9.67 7.00
C TYR A 64 -2.85 10.40 8.35
N ARG A 65 -3.64 9.87 9.28
CA ARG A 65 -3.72 10.35 10.66
C ARG A 65 -3.96 9.16 11.58
N LEU A 66 -3.09 8.97 12.56
CA LEU A 66 -3.31 8.06 13.67
C LEU A 66 -3.67 8.85 14.92
N VAL A 67 -4.73 8.42 15.60
CA VAL A 67 -5.24 9.02 16.83
C VAL A 67 -5.75 7.94 17.77
N HIS A 68 -5.73 8.23 19.07
CA HIS A 68 -6.52 7.47 20.03
C HIS A 68 -7.98 7.97 19.99
N SER A 69 -8.92 7.02 19.92
CA SER A 69 -10.35 7.27 20.16
C SER A 69 -10.58 7.67 21.62
N ALA A 70 -11.74 8.27 21.90
CA ALA A 70 -12.20 8.52 23.26
C ALA A 70 -12.30 7.21 24.08
N ASP A 71 -12.56 6.09 23.40
CA ASP A 71 -12.63 4.75 23.99
C ASP A 71 -11.26 4.06 24.15
N GLY A 72 -10.16 4.78 23.88
CA GLY A 72 -8.79 4.26 23.98
C GLY A 72 -8.33 3.39 22.80
N GLN A 73 -9.21 3.08 21.84
CA GLN A 73 -8.85 2.37 20.61
C GLN A 73 -7.92 3.19 19.71
N ILE A 74 -7.11 2.53 18.91
CA ILE A 74 -6.25 3.19 17.91
C ILE A 74 -7.08 3.35 16.64
N GLN A 75 -7.12 4.56 16.08
CA GLN A 75 -7.81 4.84 14.82
C GLN A 75 -6.83 5.34 13.77
N LEU A 76 -6.74 4.60 12.67
CA LEU A 76 -6.04 5.03 11.47
C LEU A 76 -7.03 5.64 10.48
N TRP A 77 -6.83 6.90 10.14
CA TRP A 77 -7.60 7.61 9.13
C TRP A 77 -6.79 7.69 7.84
N LEU A 78 -7.37 7.20 6.75
CA LEU A 78 -6.79 7.19 5.40
C LEU A 78 -7.80 7.82 4.45
N ASN A 79 -7.48 8.99 3.89
CA ASN A 79 -8.36 9.72 2.96
C ASN A 79 -9.82 9.87 3.45
N GLY A 80 -10.01 10.11 4.75
CA GLY A 80 -11.33 10.26 5.37
C GLY A 80 -12.02 8.95 5.76
N THR A 81 -11.47 7.79 5.43
CA THR A 81 -11.93 6.49 5.95
C THR A 81 -11.19 6.14 7.22
N GLY A 82 -11.92 5.93 8.31
CA GLY A 82 -11.37 5.52 9.61
C GLY A 82 -11.36 4.00 9.75
N LEU A 83 -10.23 3.46 10.18
CA LEU A 83 -10.05 2.06 10.54
C LEU A 83 -9.77 1.97 12.04
N ALA A 84 -10.65 1.29 12.77
CA ALA A 84 -10.45 1.01 14.18
C ALA A 84 -9.51 -0.20 14.31
N LEU A 85 -8.44 -0.05 15.08
CA LEU A 85 -7.37 -1.03 15.22
C LEU A 85 -7.22 -1.40 16.70
N SER A 86 -7.22 -2.71 16.97
CA SER A 86 -6.60 -3.22 18.18
C SER A 86 -5.07 -3.11 18.08
N ARG A 87 -4.36 -3.41 19.17
CA ARG A 87 -2.88 -3.44 19.15
C ARG A 87 -2.34 -4.55 18.24
N ASP A 88 -3.00 -5.70 18.22
CA ASP A 88 -2.60 -6.81 17.33
C ASP A 88 -2.89 -6.49 15.87
N ASP A 89 -3.99 -5.79 15.61
CA ASP A 89 -4.31 -5.28 14.28
C ASP A 89 -3.29 -4.24 13.82
N LEU A 90 -2.85 -3.34 14.72
CA LEU A 90 -1.80 -2.37 14.42
C LEU A 90 -0.51 -3.10 14.00
N ARG A 91 -0.05 -4.08 14.79
CA ARG A 91 1.16 -4.87 14.45
C ARG A 91 1.02 -5.59 13.11
N SER A 92 -0.14 -6.20 12.86
CA SER A 92 -0.44 -6.90 11.61
C SER A 92 -0.43 -5.95 10.42
N LEU A 93 -1.02 -4.76 10.58
CA LEU A 93 -1.02 -3.72 9.56
C LEU A 93 0.39 -3.20 9.31
N THR A 94 1.18 -2.93 10.36
CA THR A 94 2.59 -2.51 10.24
C THR A 94 3.38 -3.51 9.42
N ALA A 95 3.32 -4.80 9.78
CA ALA A 95 4.03 -5.86 9.06
C ALA A 95 3.61 -5.95 7.58
N MET A 96 2.31 -5.81 7.30
CA MET A 96 1.78 -5.84 5.93
C MET A 96 2.27 -4.66 5.09
N VAL A 97 2.23 -3.45 5.66
CA VAL A 97 2.67 -2.22 4.99
C VAL A 97 4.18 -2.24 4.75
N MET A 98 4.97 -2.72 5.71
CA MET A 98 6.42 -2.92 5.55
C MET A 98 6.72 -3.91 4.43
N ALA A 99 6.08 -5.10 4.45
CA ALA A 99 6.27 -6.10 3.42
C ALA A 99 5.89 -5.59 2.02
N ALA A 100 4.79 -4.84 1.91
CA ALA A 100 4.37 -4.24 0.65
C ALA A 100 5.37 -3.15 0.18
N SER A 101 5.88 -2.33 1.09
CA SER A 101 6.92 -1.34 0.80
C SER A 101 8.21 -2.01 0.30
N ASP A 102 8.63 -3.10 0.93
CA ASP A 102 9.81 -3.86 0.53
C ASP A 102 9.62 -4.52 -0.83
N GLU A 103 8.47 -5.14 -1.09
CA GLU A 103 8.17 -5.80 -2.36
C GLU A 103 8.11 -4.81 -3.53
N LEU A 104 7.54 -3.63 -3.32
CA LEU A 104 7.47 -2.58 -4.33
C LEU A 104 8.81 -1.84 -4.50
N GLY A 105 9.65 -1.82 -3.45
CA GLY A 105 11.00 -1.26 -3.48
C GLY A 105 12.05 -2.20 -4.09
N GLN A 106 11.73 -3.49 -4.29
CA GLN A 106 12.64 -4.42 -4.92
C GLN A 106 12.91 -4.07 -6.39
N PRO A 107 14.15 -4.26 -6.87
CA PRO A 107 14.45 -4.10 -8.29
C PRO A 107 13.56 -5.02 -9.12
N LEU A 108 12.99 -4.48 -10.21
CA LEU A 108 12.02 -5.12 -11.12
C LEU A 108 12.38 -6.56 -11.56
N CYS A 109 13.66 -6.93 -11.48
CA CYS A 109 14.17 -8.27 -11.81
C CYS A 109 13.78 -9.37 -10.80
N ARG A 110 13.34 -9.01 -9.59
CA ARG A 110 12.97 -9.95 -8.50
C ARG A 110 11.49 -10.01 -8.19
N GLN A 111 10.69 -9.10 -8.78
CA GLN A 111 9.24 -9.24 -8.70
C GLN A 111 8.88 -10.55 -9.41
N PRO A 112 8.15 -11.47 -8.74
CA PRO A 112 7.69 -12.67 -9.42
C PRO A 112 6.96 -12.21 -10.68
N HIS A 113 7.31 -12.81 -11.81
CA HIS A 113 6.63 -12.57 -13.07
C HIS A 113 5.12 -12.77 -12.89
N SER A 114 4.39 -11.73 -12.52
CA SER A 114 3.00 -11.63 -12.86
C SER A 114 3.00 -11.37 -14.37
N PRO A 115 2.59 -12.36 -15.18
CA PRO A 115 2.58 -12.19 -16.61
C PRO A 115 1.52 -11.15 -16.87
N LEU A 116 1.89 -10.03 -17.49
CA LEU A 116 1.00 -9.14 -18.23
C LEU A 116 -0.48 -9.59 -18.22
N GLY A 117 -1.29 -9.06 -17.30
CA GLY A 117 -2.73 -9.28 -17.32
C GLY A 117 -3.32 -8.78 -18.66
N LEU A 118 -4.46 -9.34 -19.05
CA LEU A 118 -5.21 -8.95 -20.26
C LEU A 118 -5.44 -7.42 -20.29
N GLY A 119 -4.60 -6.68 -21.00
CA GLY A 119 -4.70 -5.22 -21.11
C GLY A 119 -3.37 -4.47 -21.20
N TYR A 120 -2.25 -5.07 -20.78
CA TYR A 120 -0.93 -4.44 -20.94
C TYR A 120 -0.44 -4.56 -22.39
N ARG A 121 -0.53 -3.47 -23.16
CA ARG A 121 0.19 -3.36 -24.43
C ARG A 121 1.68 -3.13 -24.15
N PRO A 122 2.58 -3.87 -24.81
CA PRO A 122 4.00 -3.51 -24.83
C PRO A 122 4.10 -2.07 -25.34
N LEU A 123 4.79 -1.20 -24.62
CA LEU A 123 5.27 0.06 -25.19
C LEU A 123 6.36 -0.32 -26.20
N THR A 124 5.94 -0.65 -27.42
CA THR A 124 6.83 -0.73 -28.56
C THR A 124 7.31 0.69 -28.84
N VAL A 125 8.46 1.04 -28.25
CA VAL A 125 9.28 2.12 -28.76
C VAL A 125 9.70 1.67 -30.16
N THR A 126 9.01 2.17 -31.17
CA THR A 126 9.47 2.03 -32.55
C THR A 126 10.76 2.83 -32.63
N PRO A 127 11.93 2.21 -32.86
CA PRO A 127 13.12 2.99 -33.16
C PRO A 127 12.79 3.79 -34.42
N ARG A 128 12.78 5.12 -34.27
CA ARG A 128 12.61 6.04 -35.39
C ARG A 128 13.70 5.64 -36.38
N ALA A 129 13.31 5.15 -37.55
CA ALA A 129 14.22 4.83 -38.63
C ALA A 129 14.90 6.13 -39.08
N GLY A 130 15.97 6.51 -38.39
CA GLY A 130 16.90 7.53 -38.80
C GLY A 130 17.64 7.00 -40.01
N LYS A 131 17.15 7.35 -41.21
CA LYS A 131 17.97 7.34 -42.41
C LYS A 131 19.17 8.27 -42.16
N TYR A 132 20.29 7.71 -41.73
CA TYR A 132 21.58 8.36 -41.93
C TYR A 132 22.03 8.02 -43.34
N VAL A 133 21.78 8.97 -44.24
CA VAL A 133 22.43 9.06 -45.54
C VAL A 133 23.67 9.91 -45.34
N ASN A 134 24.84 9.27 -45.31
CA ASN A 134 26.04 9.63 -46.08
C ASN A 134 27.14 8.60 -45.83
#